data_AF-A0A956UJ58-F1
#
_entry.id   AF-A0A956UJ58-F1
#
_cell.length_a   1.000
_cell.length_b   1.000
_cell.length_c   1.000
_cell.angle_alpha   90.00
_cell.angle_beta   90.00
_cell.angle_gamma   90.00
#
_symmetry.space_group_name_H-M   'P 1'
#
loop_
_entity.id
_entity.type
_entity.pdbx_description
1 polymer ?
#
loop_
_entity_poly.entity_id
_entity_poly.type
_entity_poly.pdbx_seq_one_letter_code
_entity_poly.pdbx_strand_id
1 'polypeptide(L)'
;MGWRSFGIGLVVIFAAIFVFVNRSQVPAAWDASAKADPRFLMLAAVCAAIYLLNYGEMYRRALRSTGLHLPFWTAFRLANAAHFLNMTIVNSGGMAGLAAFLPWVSATDRGDNRRGKAISAYLLVALLGHFVFAFVLAGALGLAASDGQVGRVEIVATGVF
;
A
#
# COMPACT_ATOMS: atom_id res chain seq x y z
N MET A 1 22.65 20.59 -9.12
CA MET A 1 21.70 20.05 -8.13
C MET A 1 20.97 18.88 -8.77
N GLY A 2 21.11 17.66 -8.25
CA GLY A 2 20.47 16.49 -8.83
C GLY A 2 18.96 16.47 -8.56
N TRP A 3 18.19 15.84 -9.45
CA TRP A 3 16.73 15.64 -9.31
C TRP A 3 16.32 15.09 -7.93
N ARG A 4 17.19 14.27 -7.33
CA ARG A 4 17.02 13.72 -5.98
C ARG A 4 17.05 14.80 -4.89
N SER A 5 18.01 15.73 -4.95
CA SER A 5 18.12 16.84 -3.98
C SER A 5 16.94 17.79 -4.08
N PHE A 6 16.46 18.03 -5.31
CA PHE A 6 15.25 18.83 -5.56
C PHE A 6 14.01 18.16 -4.97
N GLY A 7 13.81 16.86 -5.26
CA GLY A 7 12.68 16.11 -4.71
C GLY A 7 12.67 16.03 -3.18
N ILE A 8 13.84 15.82 -2.55
CA ILE A 8 13.97 15.84 -1.09
C ILE A 8 13.63 17.23 -0.54
N GLY A 9 14.14 18.30 -1.16
CA GLY A 9 13.83 19.67 -0.73
C GLY A 9 12.33 19.97 -0.79
N LEU A 10 11.67 19.52 -1.85
CA LEU A 10 10.23 19.67 -2.02
C LEU A 10 9.45 18.90 -0.96
N VAL A 11 9.80 17.65 -0.66
CA VAL A 11 9.19 16.86 0.42
C VAL A 11 9.34 17.55 1.78
N VAL A 12 10.53 18.08 2.10
CA VAL A 12 10.77 18.79 3.37
C VAL A 12 9.90 20.05 3.45
N ILE A 13 9.79 20.82 2.37
CA ILE A 13 8.93 22.01 2.32
C ILE A 13 7.47 21.63 2.54
N PHE A 14 6.95 20.63 1.84
CA PHE A 14 5.57 20.18 2.03
C PHE A 14 5.30 19.68 3.44
N ALA A 15 6.24 18.94 4.03
CA ALA A 15 6.15 18.50 5.41
C ALA A 15 6.10 19.70 6.39
N ALA A 16 6.96 20.71 6.19
CA ALA A 16 6.98 21.91 7.00
C ALA A 16 5.67 22.71 6.89
N ILE A 17 5.15 22.88 5.67
CA ILE A 17 3.85 23.54 5.42
C ILE A 17 2.73 22.77 6.12
N PHE A 18 2.71 21.43 6.00
CA PHE A 18 1.70 20.60 6.63
C PHE A 18 1.69 20.75 8.15
N VAL A 19 2.87 20.72 8.79
CA VAL A 19 3.00 20.93 10.25
C VAL A 19 2.57 22.34 10.63
N PHE A 20 2.94 23.36 9.86
CA PHE A 20 2.56 24.74 10.12
C PHE A 20 1.04 24.96 10.02
N VAL A 21 0.40 24.43 8.98
CA VAL A 21 -1.05 24.51 8.76
C VAL A 21 -1.81 23.77 9.87
N ASN A 22 -1.33 22.60 10.29
CA ASN A 22 -1.96 21.78 11.32
C ASN A 22 -1.39 22.00 12.72
N ARG A 23 -0.71 23.13 12.96
CA ARG A 23 -0.01 23.41 14.23
C ARG A 23 -0.90 23.33 15.47
N SER A 24 -2.20 23.60 15.33
CA SER A 24 -3.17 23.51 16.43
C SER A 24 -3.45 22.06 16.86
N GLN A 25 -3.26 21.09 15.96
CA GLN A 25 -3.47 19.66 16.23
C GLN A 25 -2.20 18.99 16.76
N VAL A 26 -1.03 19.60 16.55
CA VAL A 26 0.27 19.04 16.95
C VAL A 26 0.35 18.77 18.46
N PRO A 27 -0.08 19.69 19.37
CA PRO A 27 -0.04 19.41 20.81
C PRO A 27 -0.94 18.24 21.21
N ALA A 28 -2.14 18.14 20.62
CA ALA A 28 -3.07 17.05 20.90
C ALA A 28 -2.52 15.70 20.41
N ALA A 29 -1.96 15.66 19.19
CA ALA A 29 -1.31 14.48 18.64
C ALA A 29 -0.09 14.06 19.48
N TRP A 30 0.69 15.04 19.96
CA TRP A 30 1.84 14.80 20.83
C TRP A 30 1.41 14.22 22.18
N ASP A 31 0.42 14.81 22.83
CA ASP A 31 -0.11 14.33 24.12
C ASP A 31 -0.72 12.93 24.01
N ALA A 32 -1.47 12.67 22.93
CA ALA A 32 -2.00 11.34 22.63
C ALA A 32 -0.88 10.31 22.40
N SER A 33 0.19 10.70 21.69
CA SER A 33 1.34 9.83 21.45
C SER A 33 2.13 9.55 22.71
N ALA A 34 2.29 10.56 23.59
CA ALA A 34 2.99 10.43 24.86
C ALA A 34 2.25 9.55 25.87
N LYS A 35 0.92 9.51 25.80
CA LYS A 35 0.05 8.69 26.65
C LYS A 35 -0.28 7.32 26.03
N ALA A 36 0.21 7.03 24.82
CA ALA A 36 -0.05 5.77 24.15
C ALA A 36 0.57 4.60 24.95
N ASP A 37 -0.22 3.58 25.23
CA ASP A 37 0.28 2.39 25.91
C ASP A 37 1.22 1.61 24.95
N PRO A 38 2.49 1.37 25.34
CA PRO A 38 3.49 0.72 24.51
C PRO A 38 3.12 -0.70 24.09
N ARG A 39 2.22 -1.38 24.83
CA ARG A 39 1.76 -2.73 24.48
C ARG A 39 0.93 -2.72 23.20
N PHE A 40 0.04 -1.74 23.05
CA PHE A 40 -0.74 -1.57 21.82
C PHE A 40 0.15 -1.11 20.66
N LEU A 41 1.14 -0.25 20.91
CA LEU A 41 2.12 0.13 19.90
C LEU A 41 2.94 -1.06 19.41
N MET A 42 3.37 -1.93 20.32
CA MET A 42 4.10 -3.15 19.98
C MET A 42 3.23 -4.10 19.16
N LEU A 43 1.97 -4.31 19.57
CA LEU A 43 1.03 -5.13 18.82
C LEU A 43 0.79 -4.58 17.42
N ALA A 44 0.57 -3.26 17.29
CA ALA A 44 0.41 -2.60 16.00
C ALA A 44 1.65 -2.76 15.12
N ALA A 45 2.86 -2.62 15.68
CA ALA A 45 4.11 -2.82 14.97
C ALA A 45 4.27 -4.27 14.49
N VAL A 46 3.91 -5.26 15.31
CA VAL A 46 3.92 -6.68 14.93
C VAL A 46 2.92 -6.95 13.82
N CYS A 47 1.69 -6.44 13.93
CA CYS A 47 0.67 -6.56 12.88
C CYS A 47 1.15 -5.93 11.57
N ALA A 48 1.76 -4.74 11.62
CA ALA A 48 2.34 -4.08 10.45
C ALA A 48 3.47 -4.91 9.84
N ALA A 49 4.38 -5.47 10.64
CA ALA A 49 5.45 -6.32 10.16
C ALA A 49 4.92 -7.59 9.47
N ILE A 50 3.94 -8.27 10.08
CA ILE A 50 3.28 -9.44 9.50
C ILE A 50 2.60 -9.07 8.18
N TYR A 51 1.91 -7.93 8.13
CA TYR A 51 1.28 -7.43 6.91
C TYR A 51 2.29 -7.22 5.79
N LEU A 52 3.41 -6.53 6.04
CA LEU A 52 4.45 -6.29 5.03
C LEU A 52 5.10 -7.59 4.53
N LEU A 53 5.28 -8.57 5.43
CA LEU A 53 5.79 -9.89 5.08
C LEU A 53 4.81 -10.66 4.20
N ASN A 54 3.53 -10.68 4.57
CA ASN A 54 2.47 -11.30 3.78
C ASN A 54 2.37 -10.64 2.39
N TYR A 55 2.41 -9.31 2.35
CA TYR A 55 2.36 -8.55 1.10
C TYR A 55 3.53 -8.91 0.16
N GLY A 56 4.75 -9.02 0.69
CA GLY A 56 5.91 -9.49 -0.07
C GLY A 56 5.77 -10.92 -0.60
N GLU A 57 5.27 -11.83 0.24
CA GLU A 57 5.06 -13.23 -0.13
C GLU A 57 3.96 -13.39 -1.19
N MET A 58 2.89 -12.59 -1.11
CA MET A 58 1.82 -12.55 -2.10
C MET A 58 2.36 -12.22 -3.50
N TYR A 59 3.18 -11.18 -3.63
CA TYR A 59 3.86 -10.86 -4.89
C TYR A 59 4.82 -11.96 -5.34
N ARG A 60 5.59 -12.55 -4.42
CA ARG A 60 6.50 -13.66 -4.76
C ARG A 60 5.75 -14.84 -5.36
N ARG A 61 4.59 -15.21 -4.79
CA ARG A 61 3.76 -16.32 -5.27
C ARG A 61 3.08 -15.99 -6.60
N ALA A 62 2.58 -14.76 -6.77
CA ALA A 62 2.01 -14.32 -8.04
C ALA A 62 3.04 -14.29 -9.18
N LEU A 63 4.28 -13.90 -8.89
CA LEU A 63 5.37 -13.95 -9.87
C LEU A 63 5.72 -15.42 -10.19
N ARG A 64 5.74 -16.29 -9.19
CA ARG A 64 5.97 -17.73 -9.40
C ARG A 64 4.89 -18.36 -10.27
N SER A 65 3.62 -17.97 -10.13
CA SER A 65 2.53 -18.51 -10.98
C SER A 65 2.63 -18.09 -12.43
N THR A 66 3.34 -16.98 -12.75
CA THR A 66 3.64 -16.60 -14.14
C THR A 66 4.98 -17.17 -14.64
N GLY A 67 5.65 -18.00 -13.83
CA GLY A 67 6.92 -18.64 -14.13
C GLY A 67 8.16 -17.80 -13.77
N LEU A 68 7.98 -16.64 -13.12
CA LEU A 68 9.08 -15.79 -12.66
C LEU A 68 9.48 -16.16 -11.22
N HIS A 69 10.74 -16.54 -11.05
CA HIS A 69 11.25 -16.95 -9.75
C HIS A 69 12.13 -15.84 -9.17
N LEU A 70 11.66 -15.26 -8.06
CA LEU A 70 12.41 -14.28 -7.28
C LEU A 70 12.82 -14.85 -5.92
N PRO A 71 14.05 -14.54 -5.45
CA PRO A 71 14.41 -14.78 -4.06
C PRO A 71 13.54 -13.91 -3.16
N PHE A 72 13.27 -14.42 -1.95
CA PHE A 72 12.33 -13.81 -1.01
C PHE A 72 12.63 -12.33 -0.74
N TRP A 73 13.88 -11.98 -0.43
CA TRP A 73 14.26 -10.61 -0.08
C TRP A 73 14.09 -9.61 -1.23
N THR A 74 14.30 -10.05 -2.48
CA THR A 74 14.09 -9.18 -3.65
C THR A 74 12.60 -8.95 -3.88
N ALA A 75 11.77 -10.00 -3.79
CA ALA A 75 10.32 -9.86 -3.89
C ALA A 75 9.77 -8.99 -2.75
N PHE A 76 10.23 -9.18 -1.52
CA PHE A 76 9.83 -8.38 -0.36
C PHE A 76 10.16 -6.90 -0.54
N ARG A 77 11.39 -6.55 -0.97
CA ARG A 77 11.78 -5.16 -1.21
C ARG A 77 10.96 -4.51 -2.34
N LEU A 78 10.79 -5.21 -3.46
CA LEU A 78 10.01 -4.71 -4.59
C LEU A 78 8.53 -4.51 -4.25
N ALA A 79 7.93 -5.49 -3.58
CA ALA A 79 6.53 -5.43 -3.17
C ALA A 79 6.27 -4.26 -2.20
N ASN A 80 7.14 -4.05 -1.21
CA ASN A 80 6.98 -2.95 -0.25
C ASN A 80 7.27 -1.58 -0.87
N ALA A 81 8.24 -1.49 -1.80
CA ALA A 81 8.43 -0.27 -2.60
C ALA A 81 7.18 0.03 -3.44
N ALA A 82 6.60 -0.99 -4.08
CA ALA A 82 5.36 -0.85 -4.83
C ALA A 82 4.18 -0.46 -3.94
N HIS A 83 4.07 -1.04 -2.74
CA HIS A 83 3.05 -0.67 -1.76
C HIS A 83 3.15 0.79 -1.36
N PHE A 84 4.36 1.26 -1.03
CA PHE A 84 4.63 2.65 -0.70
C PHE A 84 4.26 3.60 -1.84
N LEU A 85 4.63 3.25 -3.08
CA LEU A 85 4.27 4.03 -4.26
C LEU A 85 2.76 4.09 -4.47
N ASN A 86 2.06 2.97 -4.31
CA ASN A 86 0.61 2.92 -4.43
C ASN A 86 -0.11 3.75 -3.36
N MET A 87 0.42 3.81 -2.13
CA MET A 87 -0.13 4.65 -1.07
C MET A 87 0.18 6.13 -1.26
N THR A 88 1.38 6.45 -1.77
CA THR A 88 1.82 7.84 -1.91
C THR A 88 1.20 8.50 -3.14
N ILE A 89 1.04 7.76 -4.23
CA ILE A 89 0.40 8.23 -5.46
C ILE A 89 -1.09 7.88 -5.36
N VAL A 90 -1.82 8.76 -4.68
CA VAL A 90 -3.27 8.69 -4.50
C VAL A 90 -3.95 8.57 -5.87
N ASN A 91 -4.98 7.72 -5.95
CA ASN A 91 -5.78 7.48 -7.15
C ASN A 91 -5.05 6.79 -8.32
N SER A 92 -3.93 6.10 -8.06
CA SER A 92 -3.22 5.33 -9.09
C SER A 92 -3.87 4.00 -9.46
N GLY A 93 -5.00 3.63 -8.83
CA GLY A 93 -5.63 2.30 -9.00
C GLY A 93 -4.70 1.13 -8.64
N GLY A 94 -3.67 1.39 -7.82
CA GLY A 94 -2.64 0.40 -7.48
C GLY A 94 -1.59 0.19 -8.57
N MET A 95 -1.52 1.04 -9.60
CA MET A 95 -0.58 0.86 -10.73
C MET A 95 0.76 1.58 -10.55
N ALA A 96 0.85 2.55 -9.63
CA ALA A 96 2.09 3.30 -9.37
C ALA A 96 3.28 2.39 -9.03
N GLY A 97 3.02 1.31 -8.29
CA GLY A 97 4.03 0.36 -7.88
C GLY A 97 4.68 -0.46 -9.01
N LEU A 98 4.10 -0.49 -10.22
CA LEU A 98 4.74 -1.09 -11.39
C LEU A 98 6.08 -0.42 -11.72
N ALA A 99 6.22 0.88 -11.41
CA ALA A 99 7.46 1.61 -11.59
C ALA A 99 8.63 1.03 -10.79
N ALA A 100 8.36 0.31 -9.68
CA ALA A 100 9.38 -0.42 -8.93
C ALA A 100 9.75 -1.75 -9.60
N PHE A 101 8.79 -2.44 -10.22
CA PHE A 101 8.99 -3.76 -10.82
C PHE A 101 9.62 -3.71 -12.22
N LEU A 102 9.23 -2.74 -13.06
CA LEU A 102 9.69 -2.67 -14.45
C LEU A 102 11.21 -2.54 -14.60
N PRO A 103 11.93 -1.69 -13.84
CA PRO A 103 13.39 -1.59 -13.93
C PRO A 103 14.10 -2.89 -13.56
N TRP A 104 13.57 -3.61 -12.55
CA TRP A 104 14.12 -4.91 -12.17
C TRP A 104 13.96 -5.94 -13.29
N VAL A 105 12.80 -5.98 -13.94
CA VAL A 105 12.57 -6.89 -15.07
C VAL A 105 13.50 -6.54 -16.22
N SER A 106 13.58 -5.26 -16.62
CA SER A 106 14.43 -4.81 -17.72
C SER A 106 15.92 -5.10 -17.48
N ALA A 107 16.41 -4.97 -16.25
CA ALA A 107 17.80 -5.29 -15.90
C ALA A 107 18.10 -6.80 -15.95
N THR A 108 17.06 -7.64 -15.82
CA THR A 108 17.17 -9.10 -15.79
C THR A 108 16.65 -9.73 -17.10
N ASP A 109 16.25 -8.93 -18.08
CA ASP A 109 15.62 -9.41 -19.29
C ASP A 109 16.66 -9.76 -20.36
N ARG A 110 16.63 -11.03 -20.79
CA ARG A 110 17.41 -11.57 -21.91
C ARG A 110 16.53 -12.36 -22.87
N GLY A 111 15.20 -12.33 -22.71
CA GLY A 111 14.27 -13.14 -23.51
C GLY A 111 12.88 -12.52 -23.60
N ASP A 112 12.17 -12.81 -24.70
CA ASP A 112 11.17 -11.93 -25.29
C ASP A 112 9.80 -11.82 -24.57
N ASN A 113 9.68 -12.20 -23.28
CA ASN A 113 8.35 -12.23 -22.62
C ASN A 113 8.33 -12.09 -21.09
N ARG A 114 9.44 -11.69 -20.44
CA ARG A 114 9.46 -11.55 -18.96
C ARG A 114 8.66 -10.34 -18.48
N ARG A 115 8.67 -9.26 -19.25
CA ARG A 115 7.92 -8.04 -18.95
C ARG A 115 6.40 -8.28 -18.86
N GLY A 116 5.83 -8.99 -19.84
CA GLY A 116 4.41 -9.35 -19.81
C GLY A 116 4.05 -10.16 -18.57
N LYS A 117 4.84 -11.20 -18.25
CA LYS A 117 4.64 -12.04 -17.06
C LYS A 117 4.70 -11.27 -15.75
N ALA A 118 5.60 -10.30 -15.63
CA ALA A 118 5.72 -9.47 -14.43
C ALA A 118 4.53 -8.51 -14.28
N ILE A 119 4.08 -7.90 -15.37
CA ILE A 119 2.88 -7.04 -15.39
C ILE A 119 1.65 -7.88 -15.02
N SER A 120 1.46 -9.06 -15.63
CA SER A 120 0.34 -9.94 -15.30
C SER A 120 0.34 -10.38 -13.83
N ALA A 121 1.50 -10.75 -13.28
CA ALA A 121 1.62 -11.11 -11.87
C ALA A 121 1.27 -9.91 -10.95
N TYR A 122 1.74 -8.71 -11.31
CA TYR A 122 1.42 -7.49 -10.58
C TYR A 122 -0.09 -7.20 -10.59
N LEU A 123 -0.71 -7.26 -11.78
CA LEU A 123 -2.15 -7.06 -11.96
C LEU A 123 -2.97 -8.10 -11.20
N LEU A 124 -2.53 -9.36 -11.17
CA LEU A 124 -3.18 -10.41 -10.40
C LEU A 124 -3.23 -10.06 -8.90
N VAL A 125 -2.13 -9.55 -8.35
CA VAL A 125 -2.09 -9.12 -6.94
C VAL A 125 -2.97 -7.89 -6.71
N ALA A 126 -2.93 -6.92 -7.62
CA ALA A 126 -3.79 -5.74 -7.53
C ALA A 126 -5.27 -6.13 -7.52
N LEU A 127 -5.70 -7.00 -8.44
CA LEU A 127 -7.07 -7.51 -8.51
C LEU A 127 -7.46 -8.27 -7.25
N LEU A 128 -6.58 -9.16 -6.75
CA LEU A 128 -6.83 -9.90 -5.51
C LEU A 128 -7.02 -8.95 -4.32
N GLY A 129 -6.26 -7.86 -4.26
CA GLY A 129 -6.43 -6.81 -3.25
C GLY A 129 -7.82 -6.16 -3.30
N HIS A 130 -8.32 -5.85 -4.50
CA HIS A 130 -9.67 -5.30 -4.67
C HIS A 130 -10.76 -6.32 -4.30
N PHE A 131 -10.57 -7.60 -4.63
CA PHE A 131 -11.48 -8.67 -4.19
C PHE A 131 -11.55 -8.78 -2.66
N VAL A 132 -10.39 -8.86 -2.00
CA VAL A 132 -10.33 -8.92 -0.53
C VAL A 132 -10.99 -7.69 0.07
N PHE A 133 -10.70 -6.50 -0.46
CA PHE A 133 -11.34 -5.26 -0.04
C PHE A 133 -12.87 -5.33 -0.19
N ALA A 134 -13.39 -5.76 -1.34
CA ALA A 134 -14.82 -5.89 -1.57
C ALA A 134 -15.50 -6.85 -0.57
N PHE A 135 -14.86 -7.99 -0.25
CA PHE A 135 -15.39 -8.92 0.75
C PHE A 135 -15.37 -8.34 2.16
N VAL A 136 -14.28 -7.66 2.55
CA VAL A 136 -14.17 -6.99 3.85
C VAL A 136 -15.22 -5.89 3.97
N LEU A 137 -15.40 -5.10 2.90
CA LEU A 137 -16.40 -4.04 2.83
C LEU A 137 -17.83 -4.59 2.93
N ALA A 138 -18.13 -5.66 2.19
CA ALA A 138 -19.43 -6.33 2.28
C ALA A 138 -19.69 -6.88 3.69
N GLY A 139 -18.69 -7.48 4.33
CA GLY A 139 -18.80 -7.97 5.71
C GLY A 139 -18.99 -6.83 6.72
N ALA A 140 -18.25 -5.73 6.58
CA ALA A 140 -18.37 -4.54 7.42
C ALA A 140 -19.76 -3.89 7.27
N LEU A 141 -20.29 -3.78 6.05
CA LEU A 141 -21.65 -3.32 5.80
C LEU A 141 -22.69 -4.26 6.42
N GLY A 142 -22.49 -5.58 6.32
CA GLY A 142 -23.38 -6.56 6.94
C GLY A 142 -23.47 -6.38 8.45
N LEU A 143 -22.33 -6.19 9.11
CA LEU A 143 -22.26 -5.90 10.56
C LEU A 143 -22.88 -4.54 10.91
N ALA A 144 -22.55 -3.49 10.17
CA ALA A 144 -23.14 -2.18 10.40
C ALA A 144 -24.66 -2.18 10.22
N ALA A 145 -25.17 -2.98 9.27
CA ALA A 145 -26.60 -3.15 9.04
C ALA A 145 -27.27 -3.92 10.19
N SER A 146 -26.60 -4.93 10.77
CA SER A 146 -27.12 -5.62 11.96
C SER A 146 -27.20 -4.72 13.20
N ASP A 147 -26.31 -3.73 13.29
CA ASP A 147 -26.30 -2.74 14.37
C ASP A 147 -27.25 -1.56 14.12
N GLY A 148 -28.00 -1.58 13.01
CA GLY A 148 -28.97 -0.53 12.63
C GLY A 148 -28.33 0.80 12.22
N GLN A 149 -27.02 0.82 11.95
CA GLN A 149 -26.26 2.04 11.65
C GLN A 149 -26.16 2.35 10.15
N VAL A 150 -26.73 1.52 9.27
CA VAL A 150 -26.62 1.72 7.80
C VAL A 150 -27.84 2.47 7.26
N GLY A 151 -27.64 3.74 6.94
CA GLY A 151 -28.56 4.56 6.16
C GLY A 151 -28.45 4.29 4.65
N ARG A 152 -29.50 4.66 3.91
CA ARG A 152 -29.58 4.49 2.44
C ARG A 152 -28.44 5.19 1.69
N VAL A 153 -27.88 6.25 2.26
CA VAL A 153 -26.77 7.02 1.69
C VAL A 153 -25.45 6.25 1.76
N GLU A 154 -25.20 5.50 2.85
CA GLU A 154 -23.99 4.67 2.97
C GLU A 154 -24.02 3.50 1.98
N ILE A 155 -25.19 2.89 1.75
CA ILE A 155 -25.34 1.80 0.76
C ILE A 155 -25.02 2.31 -0.66
N VAL A 156 -25.54 3.49 -1.04
CA VAL A 156 -25.27 4.10 -2.35
C VAL A 156 -23.83 4.57 -2.48
N ALA A 157 -23.26 5.17 -1.43
CA ALA A 157 -21.86 5.60 -1.42
C ALA A 157 -20.90 4.40 -1.53
N THR A 158 -21.26 3.24 -0.99
CA THR A 158 -20.44 2.03 -1.08
C THR A 158 -20.43 1.42 -2.48
N GLY A 159 -21.46 1.66 -3.29
CA GLY A 159 -21.50 1.20 -4.69
C GLY A 159 -20.62 2.00 -5.67
N VAL A 160 -20.05 3.12 -5.24
CA VAL A 160 -19.14 3.96 -6.03
C VAL A 160 -17.66 3.59 -5.83
N PHE A 161 -17.36 2.80 -4.79
CA PHE A 161 -16.02 2.27 -4.47
C PHE A 161 -15.81 0.88 -5.06
#